data_AF-A0A8S2WVV0-F1
#
_entry.id   AF-A0A8S2WVV0-F1
#
_cell.length_a   1.000
_cell.length_b   1.000
_cell.length_c   1.000
_cell.angle_alpha   90.00
_cell.angle_beta   90.00
_cell.angle_gamma   90.00
#
_symmetry.space_group_name_H-M   'P 1'
#
loop_
_entity.id
_entity.type
_entity.pdbx_description
1 polymer ?
#
loop_
_entity_poly.entity_id
_entity_poly.type
_entity_poly.pdbx_seq_one_letter_code
_entity_poly.pdbx_strand_id
1 'polypeptide(L)'
;FGHKIYSTVNQNNNQNVFLSPASIALAMAMCSAGARQETLKQMLHVLDASSIESLTKTAEQVMQVFSIADQDTQVKLKLANRLYA
;
A
#
# COMPACT_ATOMS: atom_id res chain seq x y z
N PHE A 1 -5.14 7.77 2.68
CA PHE A 1 -3.78 7.27 2.93
C PHE A 1 -2.66 8.01 2.17
N GLY A 2 -2.63 7.99 0.82
CA GLY A 2 -1.47 8.47 0.03
C GLY A 2 -1.03 9.93 0.26
N HIS A 3 -1.98 10.85 0.36
CA HIS A 3 -1.67 12.25 0.71
C HIS A 3 -1.11 12.37 2.14
N LYS A 4 -1.68 11.63 3.10
CA LYS A 4 -1.25 11.64 4.51
C LYS A 4 0.23 11.21 4.60
N ILE A 5 0.61 10.08 4.00
CA ILE A 5 2.00 9.61 4.04
C ILE A 5 2.96 10.56 3.33
N TYR A 6 2.58 11.13 2.19
CA TYR A 6 3.40 12.13 1.52
C TYR A 6 3.64 13.35 2.40
N SER A 7 2.57 13.91 3.00
CA SER A 7 2.70 15.04 3.92
C SER A 7 3.60 14.71 5.12
N THR A 8 3.50 13.51 5.68
CA THR A 8 4.36 13.06 6.79
C THR A 8 5.83 12.92 6.39
N VAL A 9 6.11 12.34 5.21
CA VAL A 9 7.50 12.16 4.72
C VAL A 9 8.12 13.50 4.28
N ASN A 10 7.29 14.43 3.81
CA ASN A 10 7.73 15.73 3.34
C ASN A 10 7.80 16.80 4.45
N GLN A 11 7.38 16.49 5.68
CA GLN A 11 7.48 17.41 6.81
C GLN A 11 8.93 17.78 7.09
N ASN A 12 9.24 19.07 6.98
CA ASN A 12 10.59 19.63 7.17
C ASN A 12 11.66 19.02 6.22
N ASN A 13 11.22 18.49 5.07
CA ASN A 13 12.12 17.91 4.08
C ASN A 13 12.34 18.87 2.91
N ASN A 14 13.60 19.17 2.62
CA ASN A 14 14.01 20.01 1.48
C ASN A 14 14.60 19.17 0.33
N GLN A 15 14.44 17.85 0.38
CA GLN A 15 14.91 16.91 -0.64
C GLN A 15 13.75 16.42 -1.51
N ASN A 16 14.09 15.85 -2.67
CA ASN A 16 13.11 15.21 -3.53
C ASN A 16 12.48 13.99 -2.84
N VAL A 17 11.16 13.89 -2.90
CA VAL A 17 10.39 12.76 -2.38
C VAL A 17 9.71 12.04 -3.54
N PHE A 18 10.03 10.77 -3.73
CA PHE A 18 9.34 9.89 -4.68
C PHE A 18 9.03 8.56 -3.99
N LEU A 19 7.74 8.21 -3.92
CA LEU A 19 7.27 7.01 -3.24
C LEU A 19 6.04 6.45 -3.96
N SER A 20 5.79 5.15 -3.80
CA SER A 20 4.57 4.50 -4.29
C SER A 20 3.63 4.22 -3.12
N PRO A 21 2.59 5.06 -2.89
CA PRO A 21 1.64 4.83 -1.80
C PRO A 21 0.91 3.50 -1.97
N ALA A 22 0.65 3.09 -3.21
CA ALA A 22 0.00 1.83 -3.52
C ALA A 22 0.88 0.63 -3.09
N SER A 23 2.19 0.65 -3.38
CA SER A 23 3.10 -0.43 -2.96
C SER A 23 3.16 -0.55 -1.43
N ILE A 24 3.25 0.58 -0.73
CA ILE A 24 3.27 0.61 0.74
C ILE A 24 1.95 0.08 1.30
N ALA A 25 0.81 0.52 0.76
CA ALA A 25 -0.50 0.03 1.18
C ALA A 25 -0.66 -1.48 0.97
N LEU A 26 -0.14 -2.03 -0.14
CA LEU A 26 -0.14 -3.46 -0.42
C LEU A 26 0.69 -4.26 0.60
N ALA A 27 1.90 -3.81 0.92
CA ALA A 27 2.71 -4.44 1.96
C ALA A 27 2.00 -4.41 3.32
N MET A 28 1.41 -3.26 3.68
CA MET A 28 0.67 -3.10 4.93
C MET A 28 -0.64 -3.90 4.97
N ALA A 29 -1.30 -4.13 3.83
CA ALA A 29 -2.46 -5.01 3.74
C ALA A 29 -2.09 -6.46 4.07
N MET A 30 -0.96 -6.95 3.55
CA MET A 30 -0.45 -8.28 3.91
C MET A 30 -0.07 -8.37 5.39
N CYS A 31 0.57 -7.34 5.95
CA CYS A 31 0.83 -7.29 7.39
C CYS A 31 -0.47 -7.28 8.22
N SER A 32 -1.50 -6.56 7.76
CA SER A 32 -2.81 -6.47 8.43
C SER A 32 -3.51 -7.82 8.50
N ALA A 33 -3.31 -8.69 7.50
CA ALA A 33 -3.87 -10.05 7.50
C ALA A 33 -3.34 -10.90 8.68
N GLY A 34 -2.10 -10.66 9.11
CA GLY A 34 -1.49 -11.30 10.28
C GLY A 34 -1.79 -10.61 11.62
N ALA A 35 -2.23 -9.34 11.60
CA ALA A 35 -2.49 -8.56 12.80
C ALA A 35 -3.82 -8.93 13.49
N ARG A 36 -3.93 -8.65 14.80
CA ARG A 36 -5.16 -8.89 15.58
C ARG A 36 -5.42 -7.73 16.55
N GLN A 37 -6.65 -7.68 17.08
CA GLN A 37 -7.08 -6.76 18.13
C GLN A 37 -6.70 -5.29 17.83
N GLU A 38 -6.08 -4.61 18.79
CA GLU A 38 -5.73 -3.20 18.68
C GLU A 38 -4.76 -2.91 17.52
N THR A 39 -3.80 -3.81 17.26
CA THR A 39 -2.89 -3.68 16.12
C THR A 39 -3.67 -3.66 14.80
N LEU A 40 -4.60 -4.59 14.60
CA LEU A 40 -5.44 -4.61 13.40
C LEU A 40 -6.28 -3.34 13.29
N LYS A 41 -6.88 -2.89 14.39
CA LYS A 41 -7.72 -1.68 14.41
C LYS A 41 -6.94 -0.43 13.98
N GLN A 42 -5.72 -0.26 14.48
CA GLN A 42 -4.86 0.86 14.11
C GLN A 42 -4.45 0.80 12.64
N MET A 43 -4.11 -0.39 12.13
CA MET A 43 -3.76 -0.57 10.72
C MET A 43 -4.93 -0.24 9.79
N LEU A 44 -6.12 -0.74 10.08
CA LEU A 44 -7.34 -0.42 9.30
C LEU A 44 -7.63 1.08 9.31
N HIS A 45 -7.50 1.73 10.46
CA HIS A 45 -7.70 3.18 10.59
C HIS A 45 -6.73 3.98 9.71
N VAL A 46 -5.43 3.68 9.77
CA VAL A 46 -4.41 4.41 9.00
C VAL A 46 -4.56 4.18 7.49
N LEU A 47 -4.93 2.96 7.09
CA LEU A 47 -5.16 2.60 5.70
C LEU A 47 -6.51 3.11 5.16
N ASP A 48 -7.31 3.79 5.98
CA ASP A 48 -8.68 4.24 5.66
C ASP A 48 -9.59 3.07 5.19
N ALA A 49 -9.42 1.89 5.78
CA ALA A 49 -10.16 0.67 5.44
C ALA A 49 -11.23 0.34 6.49
N SER A 50 -12.42 -0.06 6.04
CA SER A 50 -13.55 -0.41 6.92
C SER A 50 -13.41 -1.78 7.60
N SER A 51 -12.78 -2.74 6.91
CA SER A 51 -12.58 -4.10 7.41
C SER A 51 -11.39 -4.77 6.70
N ILE A 52 -10.95 -5.92 7.22
CA ILE A 52 -9.86 -6.69 6.58
C ILE A 52 -10.29 -7.25 5.23
N GLU A 53 -11.56 -7.62 5.06
CA GLU A 53 -12.12 -8.12 3.80
C GLU A 53 -12.13 -7.01 2.74
N SER A 54 -12.55 -5.80 3.12
CA SER A 54 -12.54 -4.62 2.25
C SER A 54 -11.11 -4.27 1.80
N LEU A 55 -10.16 -4.30 2.75
CA LEU A 55 -8.74 -4.05 2.47
C LEU A 55 -8.15 -5.11 1.53
N THR A 56 -8.44 -6.38 1.77
CA THR A 56 -7.94 -7.50 0.95
C THR A 56 -8.49 -7.42 -0.47
N LYS A 57 -9.81 -7.20 -0.63
CA LYS A 57 -10.43 -7.04 -1.94
C LYS A 57 -9.85 -5.86 -2.73
N THR A 58 -9.60 -4.74 -2.04
CA THR A 58 -8.96 -3.58 -2.67
C THR A 58 -7.52 -3.91 -3.10
N ALA A 59 -6.75 -4.62 -2.27
CA ALA A 59 -5.40 -5.03 -2.61
C ALA A 59 -5.37 -5.97 -3.83
N GLU A 60 -6.31 -6.93 -3.92
CA GLU A 60 -6.47 -7.81 -5.09
C GLU A 60 -6.75 -7.02 -6.37
N GLN A 61 -7.68 -6.07 -6.33
CA GLN A 61 -8.00 -5.22 -7.49
C GLN A 61 -6.79 -4.41 -7.95
N VAL A 62 -6.01 -3.86 -7.02
CA VAL A 62 -4.79 -3.12 -7.34
C VAL A 62 -3.73 -4.04 -7.96
N MET A 63 -3.56 -5.27 -7.45
CA MET A 63 -2.64 -6.24 -8.07
C MET A 63 -3.06 -6.61 -9.49
N GLN A 64 -4.36 -6.74 -9.76
CA GLN A 64 -4.87 -6.98 -11.11
C GLN A 64 -4.51 -5.83 -12.06
N VAL A 65 -4.73 -4.58 -11.63
CA VAL A 65 -4.37 -3.38 -12.43
C VAL A 65 -2.87 -3.34 -12.69
N PHE A 66 -2.03 -3.62 -11.70
CA PHE A 66 -0.58 -3.66 -11.90
C PHE A 66 -0.11 -4.80 -12.80
N SER A 67 -0.79 -5.95 -12.78
CA SER A 67 -0.48 -7.06 -13.67
C SER A 67 -0.77 -6.72 -15.13
N ILE A 68 -1.85 -5.95 -15.38
CA ILE A 68 -2.17 -5.43 -16.72
C ILE A 68 -1.11 -4.41 -17.15
N ALA A 69 -0.74 -3.48 -16.26
CA ALA A 69 0.27 -2.47 -16.54
C ALA A 69 1.68 -3.04 -16.79
N ASP A 70 2.00 -4.22 -16.25
CA ASP A 70 3.27 -4.89 -16.53
C ASP A 70 3.39 -5.42 -17.98
N GLN A 71 2.26 -5.59 -18.66
CA GLN A 71 2.21 -6.01 -20.07
C GLN A 71 2.25 -4.83 -21.04
N ASP A 72 2.28 -3.60 -20.53
CA ASP A 72 2.31 -2.39 -21.35
C ASP A 72 3.69 -2.23 -22.03
N THR A 73 3.68 -1.90 -23.32
CA THR A 73 4.90 -1.74 -24.13
C THR A 73 5.54 -0.35 -24.00
N GLN A 74 4.80 0.64 -23.52
CA GLN A 74 5.24 2.03 -23.35
C GLN A 74 5.68 2.31 -21.90
N VAL A 75 5.03 1.68 -20.92
CA VAL A 75 5.31 1.88 -19.50
C VAL A 75 5.82 0.59 -18.87
N LYS A 76 7.07 0.59 -18.43
CA LYS A 76 7.66 -0.55 -17.71
C LYS A 76 7.37 -0.42 -16.21
N LEU A 77 6.41 -1.19 -15.70
CA LEU A 77 6.05 -1.20 -14.28
C LEU A 77 6.30 -2.57 -13.64
N LYS A 78 7.29 -2.65 -12.75
CA LYS A 78 7.60 -3.87 -11.97
C LYS A 78 7.33 -3.62 -10.48
N LEU A 79 6.67 -4.57 -9.83
CA LEU A 79 6.36 -4.53 -8.40
C LEU A 79 7.00 -5.71 -7.67
N ALA A 80 7.60 -5.47 -6.51
CA ALA A 80 8.19 -6.50 -5.68
C ALA A 80 7.83 -6.27 -4.20
N ASN A 81 6.82 -7.00 -3.71
CA ASN A 81 6.42 -6.99 -2.30
C ASN A 81 6.62 -8.40 -1.71
N ARG A 82 7.27 -8.49 -0.55
CA ARG A 82 7.50 -9.74 0.17
C ARG A 82 7.62 -9.49 1.67
N LEU A 83 7.09 -10.41 2.48
CA LEU A 83 7.37 -10.49 3.90
C LEU A 83 8.48 -11.52 4.13
N TYR A 84 9.47 -11.18 4.95
CA TYR A 84 10.51 -12.09 5.42
C TYR A 84 10.26 -12.35 6.90
N ALA A 85 10.32 -13.62 7.31
CA ALA A 85 10.07 -14.09 8.67
C ALA A 85 11.32 -14.79 9.21
#